data_AF-A0A838NNZ9-F1
#
_entry.id   AF-A0A838NNZ9-F1
#
_cell.length_a   1.000
_cell.length_b   1.000
_cell.length_c   1.000
_cell.angle_alpha   90.00
_cell.angle_beta   90.00
_cell.angle_gamma   90.00
#
_symmetry.space_group_name_H-M   'P 1'
#
loop_
_entity.id
_entity.type
_entity.pdbx_description
1 polymer ?
#
loop_
_entity_poly.entity_id
_entity_poly.type
_entity_poly.pdbx_seq_one_letter_code
_entity_poly.pdbx_strand_id
1 'polypeptide(L)'
;MLDWSDRRPEAELDLHGQSVLEAVANAERFLRAQGKARPGAVVRVVTGRGRAGGGAPIRTRVRTLLRGMRERGAVVRDYLLEDTEGSFVVRLR
;
A
#
# COMPACT_ATOMS: atom_id res chain seq x y z
N MET A 1 2.92 22.65 -3.38
CA MET A 1 3.33 21.25 -3.67
C MET A 1 2.02 20.50 -3.88
N LEU A 2 1.66 20.14 -5.11
CA LEU A 2 0.47 19.32 -5.35
C LEU A 2 0.82 17.91 -4.90
N ASP A 3 0.41 17.61 -3.66
CA ASP A 3 0.80 16.44 -2.90
C ASP A 3 0.13 15.22 -3.52
N TRP A 4 0.93 14.29 -4.00
CA TRP A 4 0.45 13.14 -4.77
C TRP A 4 -0.53 12.26 -3.97
N SER A 5 -0.57 12.42 -2.66
CA SER A 5 -1.51 11.82 -1.71
C SER A 5 -2.97 12.21 -1.99
N ASP A 6 -3.24 13.41 -2.51
CA ASP A 6 -4.58 13.91 -2.83
C ASP A 6 -5.08 13.45 -4.21
N ARG A 7 -4.20 12.83 -5.01
CA ARG A 7 -4.59 12.31 -6.33
C ARG A 7 -5.51 11.11 -6.15
N ARG A 8 -6.57 11.06 -6.97
CA ARG A 8 -7.40 9.86 -7.09
C ARG A 8 -6.50 8.66 -7.47
N PRO A 9 -6.48 7.57 -6.68
CA PRO A 9 -5.73 6.39 -7.02
C PRO A 9 -6.18 5.80 -8.35
N GLU A 10 -5.21 5.40 -9.18
CA GLU A 10 -5.45 4.79 -10.48
C GLU A 10 -5.83 3.31 -10.38
N ALA A 11 -5.46 2.67 -9.28
CA ALA A 11 -5.81 1.31 -8.93
C ALA A 11 -5.88 1.16 -7.42
N GLU A 12 -6.69 0.21 -6.97
CA GLU A 12 -6.88 -0.12 -5.57
C GLU A 12 -6.79 -1.64 -5.37
N LEU A 13 -6.17 -2.05 -4.26
CA LEU A 13 -6.16 -3.42 -3.79
C LEU A 13 -6.73 -3.48 -2.39
N ASP A 14 -7.76 -4.29 -2.21
CA ASP A 14 -8.32 -4.60 -0.91
C ASP A 14 -7.75 -5.91 -0.33
N LEU A 15 -7.12 -5.80 0.83
CA LEU A 15 -6.51 -6.91 1.55
C LEU A 15 -7.35 -7.38 2.75
N HIS A 16 -8.52 -6.78 2.99
CA HIS A 16 -9.35 -7.19 4.11
C HIS A 16 -9.73 -8.67 3.98
N GLY A 17 -9.84 -9.35 5.13
CA GLY A 17 -10.24 -10.77 5.17
C GLY A 17 -9.16 -11.77 4.75
N GLN A 18 -8.03 -11.32 4.17
CA GLN A 18 -6.90 -12.19 3.86
C GLN A 18 -6.11 -12.55 5.12
N SER A 19 -5.39 -13.68 5.09
CA SER A 19 -4.35 -13.91 6.10
C SER A 19 -3.21 -12.90 5.94
N VAL A 20 -2.43 -12.72 7.00
CA VAL A 20 -1.28 -11.78 6.98
C VAL A 20 -0.28 -12.13 5.87
N LEU A 21 -0.03 -13.42 5.65
CA LEU A 21 0.94 -13.88 4.64
C LEU A 21 0.43 -13.62 3.22
N GLU A 22 -0.84 -13.94 2.95
CA GLU A 22 -1.49 -13.67 1.67
C GLU A 22 -1.51 -12.17 1.38
N ALA A 23 -1.86 -11.36 2.37
CA ALA A 23 -1.96 -9.92 2.22
C ALA A 23 -0.62 -9.29 1.80
N VAL A 24 0.49 -9.73 2.40
CA VAL A 24 1.83 -9.26 2.04
C VAL A 24 2.22 -9.71 0.63
N ALA A 25 2.02 -10.98 0.30
CA ALA A 25 2.35 -11.52 -1.03
C ALA A 25 1.54 -10.84 -2.14
N ASN A 26 0.24 -10.60 -1.90
CA ASN A 26 -0.65 -9.96 -2.86
C ASN A 26 -0.33 -8.46 -3.00
N ALA A 27 -0.02 -7.76 -1.91
CA ALA A 27 0.44 -6.37 -1.97
C ALA A 27 1.71 -6.24 -2.81
N GLU A 28 2.70 -7.12 -2.61
CA GLU A 28 3.93 -7.10 -3.40
C GLU A 28 3.66 -7.34 -4.89
N ARG A 29 2.87 -8.36 -5.23
CA ARG A 29 2.52 -8.66 -6.62
C ARG A 29 1.79 -7.50 -7.28
N PHE A 30 0.82 -6.92 -6.59
CA PHE A 30 0.06 -5.77 -7.08
C PHE A 30 0.96 -4.57 -7.36
N LEU A 31 1.81 -4.18 -6.41
CA LEU A 31 2.70 -3.01 -6.57
C LEU A 31 3.65 -3.21 -7.76
N ARG A 32 4.22 -4.40 -7.92
CA ARG A 32 5.10 -4.74 -9.05
C ARG A 32 4.35 -4.69 -10.39
N ALA A 33 3.14 -5.24 -10.44
CA ALA A 33 2.32 -5.23 -11.64
C ALA A 33 1.92 -3.79 -12.04
N GLN A 34 1.46 -2.99 -11.07
CA GLN A 34 1.09 -1.60 -11.32
C GLN A 34 2.31 -0.75 -11.70
N GLY A 35 3.47 -0.93 -11.05
CA GLY A 35 4.67 -0.16 -11.42
C GLY A 35 5.18 -0.48 -12.81
N LYS A 36 5.01 -1.72 -13.29
CA LYS A 36 5.31 -2.09 -14.67
C LYS A 36 4.32 -1.48 -15.65
N ALA A 37 3.02 -1.50 -15.33
CA ALA A 37 1.96 -1.03 -16.23
C ALA A 37 1.81 0.50 -16.26
N ARG A 38 2.12 1.16 -15.14
CA ARG A 38 1.82 2.58 -14.87
C ARG A 38 2.94 3.23 -14.04
N PRO A 39 4.13 3.48 -14.63
CA PRO A 39 5.21 4.17 -13.94
C PRO A 39 4.75 5.54 -13.40
N GLY A 40 5.15 5.86 -12.17
CA GLY A 40 4.79 7.13 -11.50
C GLY A 40 3.33 7.27 -11.04
N ALA A 41 2.49 6.25 -11.23
CA ALA A 41 1.09 6.27 -10.79
C ALA A 41 0.94 6.27 -9.26
N VAL A 42 -0.24 6.70 -8.81
CA VAL A 42 -0.65 6.60 -7.41
C VAL A 42 -1.67 5.48 -7.29
N VAL A 43 -1.46 4.56 -6.35
CA VAL A 43 -2.34 3.42 -6.09
C VAL A 43 -2.69 3.34 -4.62
N ARG A 44 -3.80 2.67 -4.28
CA ARG A 44 -4.24 2.47 -2.90
C ARG A 44 -4.16 0.99 -2.51
N VAL A 45 -3.74 0.75 -1.27
CA VAL A 45 -3.71 -0.59 -0.65
C VAL A 45 -4.51 -0.54 0.65
N VAL A 46 -5.71 -1.10 0.66
CA VAL A 46 -6.61 -1.14 1.81
C VAL A 46 -6.22 -2.32 2.71
N THR A 47 -5.86 -2.03 3.96
CA THR A 47 -5.46 -3.06 4.95
C THR A 47 -6.53 -3.32 6.01
N GLY A 48 -7.63 -2.56 5.93
CA GLY A 48 -8.70 -2.53 6.92
C GLY A 48 -8.35 -1.73 8.18
N ARG A 49 -9.38 -1.34 8.92
CA ARG A 49 -9.25 -0.54 10.15
C ARG A 49 -8.63 -1.33 11.32
N GLY A 50 -8.67 -2.67 11.25
CA GLY A 50 -8.38 -3.57 12.37
C GLY A 50 -9.56 -3.61 13.36
N ARG A 51 -9.74 -4.71 14.10
CA ARG A 51 -10.68 -4.73 15.23
C ARG A 51 -10.11 -3.82 16.32
N ALA A 52 -10.92 -2.90 16.84
CA ALA A 52 -10.53 -2.01 17.94
C ALA A 52 -9.88 -2.84 19.06
N GLY A 53 -8.57 -2.66 19.26
CA GLY A 53 -7.79 -3.35 20.30
C GLY A 53 -6.80 -4.44 19.85
N GLY A 54 -6.79 -4.88 18.58
CA GLY A 54 -5.98 -6.04 18.15
C GLY A 54 -4.97 -5.77 17.03
N GLY A 55 -3.94 -4.95 17.28
CA GLY A 55 -2.65 -4.91 16.55
C GLY A 55 -2.59 -4.63 15.03
N ALA A 56 -3.71 -4.66 14.30
CA ALA A 56 -3.83 -4.53 12.83
C ALA A 56 -2.64 -5.18 12.07
N PRO A 57 -2.50 -6.51 12.14
CA PRO A 57 -1.27 -7.19 11.71
C PRO A 57 -0.97 -7.03 10.22
N ILE A 58 -1.99 -6.99 9.36
CA ILE A 58 -1.82 -6.71 7.92
C ILE A 58 -1.21 -5.32 7.71
N ARG A 59 -1.77 -4.29 8.34
CA ARG A 59 -1.28 -2.91 8.25
C ARG A 59 0.19 -2.79 8.64
N THR A 60 0.58 -3.45 9.72
CA THR A 60 1.98 -3.47 10.18
C THR A 60 2.90 -4.14 9.18
N ARG A 61 2.54 -5.31 8.64
CA ARG A 61 3.38 -6.02 7.66
C ARG A 61 3.45 -5.32 6.31
N VAL A 62 2.35 -4.76 5.83
CA VAL A 62 2.31 -3.97 4.59
C VAL A 62 3.18 -2.72 4.74
N ARG A 63 3.14 -2.03 5.88
CA ARG A 63 4.04 -0.89 6.15
C ARG A 63 5.52 -1.28 6.07
N THR A 64 5.89 -2.41 6.67
CA THR A 64 7.27 -2.94 6.59
C THR A 64 7.68 -3.25 5.14
N LEU A 65 6.77 -3.85 4.36
CA LEU A 65 6.99 -4.13 2.94
C LEU A 65 7.25 -2.84 2.15
N LEU A 66 6.36 -1.84 2.28
CA LEU A 66 6.45 -0.56 1.57
C LEU A 66 7.74 0.18 1.92
N ARG A 67 8.10 0.22 3.21
CA ARG A 67 9.36 0.79 3.70
C ARG A 67 10.56 0.16 3.00
N GLY A 68 10.65 -1.18 3.04
CA GLY A 68 11.76 -1.90 2.44
C GLY A 68 11.84 -1.72 0.92
N MET A 69 10.70 -1.66 0.22
CA MET A 69 10.68 -1.37 -1.22
C MET A 69 11.17 0.03 -1.55
N ARG A 70 10.79 1.03 -0.73
CA ARG A 70 11.25 2.41 -0.89
C ARG A 70 12.75 2.54 -0.66
N GLU A 71 13.25 1.97 0.44
CA GLU A 71 14.66 2.03 0.85
C GLU A 71 15.59 1.35 -0.17
N ARG A 72 15.17 0.21 -0.75
CA ARG A 72 15.91 -0.45 -1.84
C ARG A 72 15.79 0.23 -3.19
N GLY A 73 14.96 1.26 -3.28
CA GLY A 73 14.66 1.94 -4.52
C GLY A 73 14.00 1.07 -5.60
N ALA A 74 13.15 0.15 -5.18
CA ALA A 74 12.37 -0.71 -6.05
C ALA A 74 11.12 0.03 -6.59
N VAL A 75 9.97 -0.63 -6.63
CA VAL A 75 8.76 -0.09 -7.30
C VAL A 75 8.09 1.08 -6.55
N VAL A 76 8.37 1.25 -5.26
CA VAL A 76 7.75 2.29 -4.43
C VAL A 76 8.64 3.53 -4.39
N ARG A 77 8.09 4.68 -4.76
CA ARG A 77 8.72 6.00 -4.61
C ARG A 77 8.46 6.57 -3.22
N ASP A 78 7.21 6.56 -2.78
CA ASP A 78 6.81 6.99 -1.44
C ASP A 78 5.44 6.42 -1.04
N TYR A 79 5.05 6.53 0.23
CA TYR A 79 3.75 6.08 0.71
C TYR A 79 3.28 6.83 1.97
N LEU A 80 1.96 6.90 2.16
CA LEU A 80 1.30 7.54 3.30
C LEU A 80 0.16 6.64 3.80
N LEU A 81 -0.05 6.61 5.12
CA LEU A 81 -1.21 5.95 5.74
C LEU A 81 -2.36 6.95 5.79
N GLU A 82 -3.52 6.60 5.25
CA GLU A 82 -4.75 7.41 5.38
C GLU A 82 -5.34 7.23 6.79
N ASP A 83 -5.77 8.33 7.40
CA ASP A 83 -6.25 8.38 8.79
C ASP A 83 -7.58 7.62 9.03
N THR A 84 -8.42 7.51 8.00
CA THR A 84 -9.82 7.06 8.13
C THR A 84 -10.07 5.61 7.73
N GLU A 85 -9.41 5.12 6.68
CA GLU A 85 -9.80 3.85 6.03
C GLU A 85 -8.88 2.67 6.34
N GLY A 86 -7.75 2.91 7.02
CA GLY A 86 -6.76 1.87 7.24
C GLY A 86 -6.12 1.41 5.92
N SER A 87 -5.83 2.37 5.05
CA SER A 87 -5.27 2.18 3.71
C SER A 87 -3.97 2.95 3.55
N PHE A 88 -3.12 2.48 2.65
CA PHE A 88 -1.94 3.21 2.20
C PHE A 88 -2.17 3.78 0.81
N VAL A 89 -1.86 5.06 0.63
CA VAL A 89 -1.68 5.66 -0.71
C VAL A 89 -0.20 5.53 -1.05
N VAL A 90 0.10 4.96 -2.21
CA VAL A 90 1.45 4.59 -2.62
C VAL A 90 1.76 5.25 -3.96
N ARG A 91 2.84 6.04 -4.00
CA ARG A 91 3.40 6.56 -5.24
C ARG A 91 4.41 5.56 -5.79
N LEU A 92 4.19 5.14 -7.03
CA LEU A 92 5.10 4.26 -7.75
C LEU A 92 6.27 5.05 -8.34
N ARG A 93 7.37 4.36 -8.64
CA ARG A 93 8.51 4.94 -9.35
C ARG A 93 8.21 5.18 -10.82
#